data_AF-A0A0J6T3P6-F1
#
_entry.id   AF-A0A0J6T3P6-F1
#
_cell.length_a   1.000
_cell.length_b   1.000
_cell.length_c   1.000
_cell.angle_alpha   90.00
_cell.angle_beta   90.00
_cell.angle_gamma   90.00
#
_symmetry.space_group_name_H-M   'P 1'
#
loop_
_entity.id
_entity.type
_entity.pdbx_description
1 polymer ?
#
loop_
_entity_poly.entity_id
_entity_poly.type
_entity_poly.pdbx_seq_one_letter_code
_entity_poly.pdbx_strand_id
1 'polypeptide(L)'
;MTHSAKHAPGYVPNPHYTQDDWDEVSDTPPLTPEESSRLRLGPADLPPDLAALKSRGGRPKAAVKRVPILLRVEPEVLAAFKATGPGWQTRMNEVLAEAARRLTAA
;
A
#
# COMPACT_ATOMS: atom_id res chain seq x y z
N MET A 1 28.00 -29.75 -23.48
CA MET A 1 27.12 -28.66 -23.93
C MET A 1 26.98 -27.69 -22.79
N THR A 2 27.77 -26.62 -22.79
CA THR A 2 27.75 -25.57 -21.76
C THR A 2 26.46 -24.78 -21.93
N HIS A 3 25.47 -24.99 -21.06
CA HIS A 3 24.35 -24.07 -20.96
C HIS A 3 24.91 -22.75 -20.44
N SER A 4 25.16 -21.80 -21.35
CA SER A 4 25.26 -20.39 -20.97
C SER A 4 23.84 -19.94 -20.64
N ALA A 5 23.33 -20.36 -19.48
CA ALA A 5 22.01 -20.00 -19.02
C ALA A 5 22.00 -18.51 -18.70
N LYS A 6 21.17 -17.76 -19.43
CA LYS A 6 20.89 -16.37 -19.06
C LYS A 6 20.00 -16.44 -17.82
N HIS A 7 20.42 -15.79 -16.73
CA HIS A 7 19.62 -15.74 -15.51
C HIS A 7 18.21 -15.21 -15.76
N ALA A 8 17.25 -15.64 -14.95
CA ALA A 8 15.87 -15.23 -15.08
C ALA A 8 15.73 -13.72 -14.81
N PRO A 9 14.98 -12.99 -15.65
CA PRO A 9 14.84 -11.56 -15.51
C PRO A 9 14.05 -11.20 -14.24
N GLY A 10 14.32 -10.03 -13.67
CA GLY A 10 13.51 -9.45 -12.59
C GLY A 10 13.93 -9.83 -11.17
N TYR A 11 15.00 -10.59 -10.98
CA TYR A 11 15.60 -10.77 -9.65
C TYR A 11 16.11 -9.44 -9.09
N VAL A 12 15.85 -9.21 -7.81
CA VAL A 12 16.40 -8.10 -7.04
C VAL A 12 17.27 -8.68 -5.91
N PRO A 13 18.58 -8.35 -5.86
CA PRO A 13 19.48 -8.84 -4.84
C PRO A 13 18.96 -8.60 -3.44
N ASN A 14 18.89 -9.67 -2.64
CA ASN A 14 18.45 -9.60 -1.25
C ASN A 14 19.24 -10.60 -0.38
N PRO A 15 19.28 -10.40 0.95
CA PRO A 15 20.07 -11.25 1.85
C PRO A 15 19.55 -12.70 2.03
N HIS A 16 18.34 -13.00 1.56
CA HIS A 16 17.63 -14.24 1.87
C HIS A 16 17.61 -15.25 0.71
N TYR A 17 17.73 -14.77 -0.53
CA TYR A 17 17.64 -15.58 -1.74
C TYR A 17 18.69 -15.13 -2.72
N THR A 18 19.41 -16.07 -3.33
CA THR A 18 20.38 -15.84 -4.38
C THR A 18 19.72 -15.77 -5.77
N GLN A 19 20.50 -15.37 -6.78
CA GLN A 19 20.05 -15.44 -8.17
C GLN A 19 19.82 -16.91 -8.60
N ASP A 20 20.64 -17.84 -8.13
CA ASP A 20 20.49 -19.26 -8.45
C ASP A 20 19.19 -19.83 -7.89
N ASP A 21 18.82 -19.45 -6.65
CA ASP A 21 17.54 -19.82 -6.03
C ASP A 21 16.34 -19.27 -6.83
N TRP A 22 16.50 -18.08 -7.43
CA TRP A 22 15.49 -17.44 -8.25
C TRP A 22 15.32 -18.14 -9.60
N ASP A 23 16.42 -18.51 -10.22
CA ASP A 23 16.45 -19.21 -11.50
C ASP A 23 15.87 -20.63 -11.37
N GLU A 24 16.06 -21.31 -10.23
CA GLU A 24 15.49 -22.63 -9.98
C GLU A 24 13.95 -22.63 -10.07
N VAL A 25 13.30 -21.54 -9.63
CA VAL A 25 11.84 -21.44 -9.59
C VAL A 25 11.24 -20.63 -10.75
N SER A 26 12.06 -20.03 -11.62
CA SER A 26 11.59 -19.12 -12.67
C SER A 26 10.79 -19.81 -13.78
N ASP A 27 11.05 -21.09 -14.02
CA ASP A 27 10.37 -21.90 -15.05
C ASP A 27 9.02 -22.47 -14.57
N THR A 28 8.52 -22.01 -13.41
CA THR A 28 7.21 -22.43 -12.90
C THR A 28 6.10 -21.99 -13.87
N PRO A 29 5.26 -22.91 -14.37
CA PRO A 29 4.19 -22.57 -15.29
C PRO A 29 3.18 -21.60 -14.64
N PRO A 30 2.55 -20.70 -15.41
CA PRO A 30 1.52 -19.82 -14.88
C PRO A 30 0.32 -20.65 -14.41
N LEU A 31 -0.22 -20.29 -13.25
CA LEU A 31 -1.44 -20.90 -12.71
C LEU A 31 -2.59 -20.75 -13.70
N THR A 32 -3.26 -21.86 -14.03
CA THR A 32 -4.47 -21.81 -14.86
C THR A 32 -5.65 -21.19 -14.07
N PRO A 33 -6.65 -20.62 -14.76
CA PRO A 33 -7.85 -20.11 -14.09
C PRO A 33 -8.55 -21.15 -13.23
N GLU A 34 -8.61 -22.42 -13.69
CA GLU A 34 -9.24 -23.51 -12.95
C GLU A 34 -8.45 -23.86 -11.68
N GLU A 35 -7.13 -23.98 -11.76
CA GLU A 35 -6.27 -24.21 -10.60
C GLU A 35 -6.37 -23.05 -9.60
N SER A 36 -6.36 -21.81 -10.10
CA SER A 36 -6.49 -20.62 -9.25
C SER A 36 -7.82 -20.59 -8.49
N SER A 37 -8.89 -21.09 -9.10
CA SER A 37 -10.21 -21.14 -8.47
C SER A 37 -10.27 -22.14 -7.33
N ARG A 38 -9.56 -23.27 -7.46
CA ARG A 38 -9.46 -24.32 -6.43
C ARG A 38 -8.63 -23.90 -5.23
N LEU A 39 -7.70 -22.96 -5.41
CA LEU A 39 -6.84 -22.43 -4.36
C LEU A 39 -7.47 -21.32 -3.52
N ARG A 40 -8.63 -20.77 -3.94
CA ARG A 40 -9.35 -19.75 -3.17
C ARG A 40 -10.09 -20.41 -2.01
N LEU A 41 -9.37 -20.65 -0.91
CA LEU A 41 -9.99 -20.95 0.37
C LEU A 41 -10.88 -19.76 0.76
N GLY A 42 -12.18 -20.00 0.82
CA GLY A 42 -13.12 -18.99 1.30
C GLY A 42 -12.99 -18.83 2.80
N PRO A 43 -13.56 -17.77 3.39
CA PRO A 43 -13.67 -17.65 4.85
C PRO A 43 -14.41 -18.82 5.53
N ALA A 44 -15.10 -19.66 4.75
CA ALA A 44 -15.78 -20.86 5.20
C ALA A 44 -14.83 -22.06 5.39
N ASP A 45 -13.70 -22.08 4.69
CA ASP A 45 -12.72 -23.18 4.70
C ASP A 45 -11.55 -22.90 5.67
N LEU A 46 -11.57 -21.75 6.36
CA LEU A 46 -10.58 -21.40 7.36
C LEU A 46 -10.89 -22.07 8.71
N PRO A 47 -9.87 -22.56 9.42
CA PRO A 47 -9.97 -22.93 10.82
C PRO A 47 -10.68 -21.85 11.68
N PRO A 48 -11.48 -22.25 12.68
CA PRO A 48 -12.33 -21.33 13.45
C PRO A 48 -11.55 -20.26 14.23
N ASP A 49 -10.31 -20.53 14.61
CA ASP A 49 -9.36 -19.60 15.21
C ASP A 49 -8.87 -18.51 14.23
N LEU A 50 -8.80 -18.83 12.93
CA LEU A 50 -8.47 -17.91 11.85
C LEU A 50 -9.68 -17.13 11.33
N ALA A 51 -10.88 -17.42 11.81
CA ALA A 51 -12.08 -16.63 11.49
C ALA A 51 -11.97 -15.16 11.95
N ALA A 52 -11.12 -14.82 12.91
CA ALA A 52 -10.86 -13.43 13.29
C ALA A 52 -10.07 -12.65 12.21
N LEU A 53 -9.34 -13.35 11.34
CA LEU A 53 -8.68 -12.80 10.16
C LEU A 53 -9.67 -12.39 9.06
N LYS A 54 -10.98 -12.62 9.26
CA LYS A 54 -12.09 -12.07 8.43
C LYS A 54 -12.05 -10.55 8.30
N SER A 55 -11.31 -9.86 9.17
CA SER A 55 -10.98 -8.44 9.00
C SER A 55 -10.10 -8.25 7.77
N ARG A 56 -10.76 -8.17 6.61
CA ARG A 56 -10.31 -7.65 5.32
C ARG A 56 -8.94 -6.98 5.40
N GLY A 57 -7.94 -7.61 4.79
CA GLY A 57 -6.63 -7.02 4.60
C GLY A 57 -6.74 -5.54 4.20
N GLY A 58 -5.93 -4.71 4.86
CA GLY A 58 -5.96 -3.26 4.70
C GLY A 58 -5.26 -2.59 5.89
N ARG A 59 -4.81 -1.35 5.68
CA ARG A 59 -4.24 -0.53 6.78
C ARG A 59 -5.27 -0.46 7.92
N PRO A 60 -4.85 -0.62 9.19
CA PRO A 60 -5.71 -0.41 10.34
C PRO A 60 -6.50 0.89 10.18
N LYS A 61 -7.81 0.86 10.44
CA LYS A 61 -8.66 2.05 10.36
C LYS A 61 -8.08 3.11 11.31
N ALA A 62 -7.82 4.31 10.79
CA ALA A 62 -7.43 5.43 11.63
C ALA A 62 -8.54 5.69 12.66
N ALA A 63 -8.16 5.85 13.94
CA ALA A 63 -9.09 6.11 15.04
C ALA A 63 -9.90 7.41 14.82
N VAL A 64 -9.25 8.42 14.24
CA VAL A 64 -9.89 9.66 13.81
C VAL A 64 -9.75 9.79 12.30
N LYS A 65 -10.89 9.83 11.60
CA LYS A 65 -10.93 10.05 10.15
C LYS A 65 -10.99 11.55 9.87
N ARG A 66 -10.13 12.01 8.95
CA ARG A 66 -10.28 13.34 8.36
C ARG A 66 -11.57 13.36 7.53
N VAL A 67 -12.36 14.42 7.68
CA VAL A 67 -13.60 14.61 6.90
C VAL A 67 -13.23 15.30 5.59
N PRO A 68 -13.45 14.67 4.43
CA PRO A 68 -13.25 15.34 3.14
C PRO A 68 -14.32 16.41 2.95
N ILE A 69 -13.91 17.64 2.66
CA ILE A 69 -14.82 18.75 2.37
C ILE A 69 -14.42 19.44 1.07
N LEU A 70 -15.39 20.06 0.41
CA LEU A 70 -15.13 20.99 -0.68
C LEU A 70 -14.84 22.37 -0.08
N LEU A 71 -13.58 22.79 -0.10
CA LEU A 71 -13.15 24.11 0.36
C LEU A 71 -12.61 24.91 -0.82
N ARG A 72 -13.10 26.14 -1.01
CA ARG A 72 -12.49 27.09 -1.92
C ARG A 72 -11.38 27.83 -1.20
N VAL A 73 -10.21 27.86 -1.80
CA VAL A 73 -9.03 28.60 -1.32
C VAL A 73 -8.52 29.48 -2.45
N GLU A 74 -7.90 30.61 -2.09
CA GLU A 74 -7.26 31.48 -3.06
C GLU A 74 -6.18 30.73 -3.85
N PRO A 75 -6.03 30.98 -5.17
CA PRO A 75 -5.06 30.27 -6.01
C PRO A 75 -3.62 30.38 -5.50
N GLU A 76 -3.24 31.56 -5.01
CA GLU A 76 -1.88 31.82 -4.49
C GLU A 76 -1.58 31.00 -3.23
N VAL A 77 -2.56 30.86 -2.34
CA VAL A 77 -2.43 30.03 -1.13
C VAL A 77 -2.22 28.57 -1.51
N LEU A 78 -3.02 28.07 -2.45
CA LEU A 78 -2.89 26.69 -2.94
C LEU A 78 -1.52 26.46 -3.60
N ALA A 79 -1.05 27.41 -4.41
CA ALA A 79 0.24 27.34 -5.06
C ALA A 79 1.39 27.31 -4.03
N ALA A 80 1.35 28.18 -3.03
CA ALA A 80 2.36 28.24 -1.97
C ALA A 80 2.48 26.91 -1.21
N PHE A 81 1.35 26.30 -0.82
CA PHE A 81 1.39 24.99 -0.17
C PHE A 81 1.90 23.91 -1.13
N LYS A 82 1.41 23.83 -2.37
CA LYS A 82 1.87 22.81 -3.34
C LYS A 82 3.38 22.87 -3.59
N ALA A 83 3.96 24.07 -3.62
CA ALA A 83 5.40 24.27 -3.80
C ALA A 83 6.25 23.63 -2.68
N THR A 84 5.66 23.35 -1.51
CA THR A 84 6.35 22.63 -0.42
C THR A 84 6.54 21.13 -0.69
N GLY A 85 6.02 20.60 -1.80
CA GLY A 85 6.22 19.22 -2.23
C GLY A 85 5.30 18.20 -1.54
N PRO A 86 5.68 16.91 -1.52
CA PRO A 86 4.88 15.84 -0.91
C PRO A 86 4.46 16.18 0.53
N GLY A 87 3.20 15.90 0.86
CA GLY A 87 2.63 16.21 2.18
C GLY A 87 2.09 17.63 2.35
N TRP A 88 2.02 18.45 1.29
CA TRP A 88 1.51 19.83 1.39
C TRP A 88 0.09 19.94 1.99
N GLN A 89 -0.78 18.95 1.72
CA GLN A 89 -2.12 18.90 2.31
C GLN A 89 -2.09 18.71 3.83
N THR A 90 -1.13 17.93 4.34
CA THR A 90 -0.95 17.75 5.79
C THR A 90 -0.46 19.04 6.43
N ARG A 91 0.51 19.73 5.81
CA ARG A 91 0.97 21.06 6.28
C ARG A 91 -0.15 22.10 6.27
N MET A 92 -0.96 22.14 5.21
CA MET A 92 -2.14 23.02 5.16
C MET A 92 -3.12 22.72 6.30
N ASN A 93 -3.39 21.44 6.58
CA ASN A 93 -4.27 21.04 7.68
C ASN A 93 -3.72 21.44 9.06
N GLU A 94 -2.41 21.37 9.28
CA GLU A 94 -1.78 21.80 10.54
C GLU A 94 -1.99 23.28 10.83
N VAL A 95 -1.81 24.13 9.80
CA VAL A 95 -2.07 25.58 9.89
C VAL A 95 -3.54 25.87 10.20
N LEU A 96 -4.47 25.19 9.51
CA LEU A 96 -5.91 25.33 9.79
C LEU A 96 -6.26 24.90 11.21
N ALA A 97 -5.65 23.82 11.72
CA ALA A 97 -5.87 23.36 13.08
C ALA A 97 -5.32 24.35 14.13
N GLU A 98 -4.19 24.99 13.86
CA GLU A 98 -3.64 26.04 14.73
C GLU A 98 -4.55 27.27 14.77
N ALA A 99 -5.00 27.73 13.61
CA ALA A 99 -5.95 28.84 13.52
C ALA A 99 -7.25 28.52 14.28
N ALA A 100 -7.78 27.30 14.13
CA ALA A 100 -8.97 26.87 14.85
C ALA A 100 -8.80 26.90 16.38
N ARG A 101 -7.64 26.48 16.91
CA ARG A 101 -7.35 26.57 18.36
C ARG A 101 -7.38 28.00 18.87
N ARG A 102 -6.91 28.96 18.08
CA ARG A 102 -6.93 30.39 18.43
C ARG A 102 -8.35 30.94 18.47
N LEU A 103 -9.22 30.51 17.56
CA LEU A 103 -10.63 30.90 17.56
C LEU A 103 -11.39 30.37 18.79
N THR A 104 -11.02 29.20 19.30
CA THR A 104 -11.65 28.63 20.52
C THR A 104 -11.10 29.18 21.82
N ALA A 105 -9.95 29.86 21.78
CA ALA A 105 -9.30 30.44 22.95
C ALA A 105 -9.67 31.93 23.18
N ALA A 106 -10.42 32.52 22.25
CA ALA A 106 -11.00 33.86 22.33
C ALA A 106 -12.47 33.78 22.74
#